data_AF-A0A1F9MRX2-F1
#
_entry.id   AF-A0A1F9MRX2-F1
#
_cell.length_a   1.000
_cell.length_b   1.000
_cell.length_c   1.000
_cell.angle_alpha   90.00
_cell.angle_beta   90.00
_cell.angle_gamma   90.00
#
_symmetry.space_group_name_H-M   'P 1'
#
loop_
_entity.id
_entity.type
_entity.pdbx_description
1 polymer ?
#
loop_
_entity_poly.entity_id
_entity_poly.type
_entity_poly.pdbx_seq_one_letter_code
_entity_poly.pdbx_strand_id
1 'polypeptide(L)'
;MSLASLFQSIMGGGQPRGGWNAGKTHVKKKPSKQKTVTRQQNQHSRKSTNTPRKQGVIALLGIQQKKRKGSVIAYHGTPSTTNAGDIIRNGFLAGTGNALGSGVYFSTNLAEAKSYSRGSGVYLKCIVQLGRSCTWDAKIQNEYVKWCRDKNVIQDQNARSAFLLHKRIDTLQADSVIVVPRPQFSNPTAHKVKLRQVKIIGVYRADNDQKIRV
;
A
#
# COMPACT_ATOMS: atom_id res chain seq x y z
N MET A 1 -7.42 -3.56 -12.53
CA MET A 1 -5.98 -3.23 -12.63
C MET A 1 -5.31 -3.77 -11.37
N SER A 2 -4.38 -4.71 -11.50
CA SER A 2 -3.74 -5.37 -10.35
C SER A 2 -2.69 -4.44 -9.73
N LEU A 3 -2.62 -4.40 -8.38
CA LEU A 3 -1.60 -3.64 -7.62
C LEU A 3 -0.16 -3.99 -8.01
N ALA A 4 0.06 -5.13 -8.68
CA ALA A 4 1.36 -5.56 -9.21
C ALA A 4 1.96 -4.57 -10.24
N SER A 5 1.15 -3.80 -10.98
CA SER A 5 1.65 -2.91 -12.04
C SER A 5 2.16 -1.55 -11.54
N LEU A 6 1.99 -1.21 -10.26
CA LEU A 6 2.37 0.10 -9.71
C LEU A 6 3.78 0.10 -9.06
N PHE A 7 4.36 -1.07 -8.78
CA PHE A 7 5.59 -1.21 -8.00
C PHE A 7 6.90 -1.15 -8.83
N GLN A 8 6.83 -1.25 -10.16
CA GLN A 8 8.02 -1.40 -11.01
C GLN A 8 8.90 -0.13 -11.11
N SER A 9 8.38 1.04 -10.71
CA SER A 9 8.99 2.34 -11.04
C SER A 9 10.05 2.88 -10.05
N ILE A 10 10.26 2.31 -8.85
CA ILE A 10 10.95 3.06 -7.77
C ILE A 10 12.26 2.44 -7.24
N MET A 11 12.63 1.22 -7.61
CA MET A 11 13.87 0.60 -7.13
C MET A 11 15.09 0.80 -8.05
N GLY A 12 15.06 1.77 -8.99
CA GLY A 12 16.20 2.09 -9.88
C GLY A 12 16.70 3.52 -9.63
N GLY A 13 17.79 3.68 -8.88
CA GLY A 13 18.39 4.99 -8.61
C GLY A 13 19.54 5.34 -9.57
N GLY A 14 19.52 6.58 -10.09
CA GLY A 14 20.63 7.46 -10.53
C GLY A 14 21.60 6.95 -11.61
N GLN A 15 22.04 7.68 -12.64
CA GLN A 15 22.17 9.11 -13.04
C GLN A 15 22.55 9.13 -14.57
N PRO A 16 22.90 10.24 -15.30
CA PRO A 16 22.96 11.68 -14.98
C PRO A 16 22.17 12.60 -15.96
N ARG A 17 22.30 13.90 -15.69
CA ARG A 17 21.75 15.10 -16.34
C ARG A 17 21.95 15.14 -17.88
N GLY A 18 20.90 15.54 -18.59
CA GLY A 18 20.94 16.02 -19.98
C GLY A 18 19.70 16.86 -20.27
N GLY A 19 19.90 18.10 -20.70
CA GLY A 19 18.88 19.16 -20.71
C GLY A 19 17.70 18.94 -21.66
N TRP A 20 16.55 19.49 -21.29
CA TRP A 20 15.44 19.73 -22.20
C TRP A 20 15.27 21.24 -22.36
N ASN A 21 15.56 21.70 -23.57
CA ASN A 21 15.38 23.07 -24.00
C ASN A 21 13.96 23.26 -24.54
N ALA A 22 13.48 24.50 -24.40
CA ALA A 22 12.13 24.92 -24.66
C ALA A 22 11.69 24.83 -26.13
N GLY A 23 10.41 24.55 -26.36
CA GLY A 23 9.74 24.68 -27.65
C GLY A 23 8.25 24.93 -27.45
N LYS A 24 7.87 26.21 -27.45
CA LYS A 24 6.48 26.71 -27.43
C LYS A 24 5.75 26.29 -28.72
N THR A 25 4.46 25.95 -28.62
CA THR A 25 3.44 26.53 -29.53
C THR A 25 2.05 26.53 -28.88
N HIS A 26 1.39 27.68 -29.07
CA HIS A 26 0.02 28.01 -28.72
C HIS A 26 -1.01 27.20 -29.50
N VAL A 27 -2.14 26.80 -28.88
CA VAL A 27 -3.46 26.93 -29.50
C VAL A 27 -4.51 27.30 -28.44
N LYS A 28 -5.12 28.47 -28.63
CA LYS A 28 -6.34 28.96 -27.96
C LYS A 28 -7.56 28.17 -28.45
N LYS A 29 -8.54 27.90 -27.57
CA LYS A 29 -9.99 27.97 -27.88
C LYS A 29 -10.86 27.90 -26.60
N LYS A 30 -11.72 28.91 -26.46
CA LYS A 30 -12.94 29.04 -25.63
C LYS A 30 -13.93 29.84 -26.51
N PRO A 31 -15.23 29.99 -26.18
CA PRO A 31 -16.20 29.09 -25.53
C PRO A 31 -17.58 29.11 -26.26
N SER A 32 -18.55 28.29 -25.84
CA SER A 32 -20.00 28.49 -26.12
C SER A 32 -20.80 28.06 -24.88
N LYS A 33 -21.38 28.99 -24.09
CA LYS A 33 -22.77 29.54 -24.12
C LYS A 33 -23.86 28.46 -24.17
N GLN A 34 -24.46 28.12 -23.03
CA GLN A 34 -25.70 28.69 -22.42
C GLN A 34 -26.97 27.94 -22.85
N LYS A 35 -27.71 27.37 -21.89
CA LYS A 35 -29.05 27.85 -21.48
C LYS A 35 -29.64 27.01 -20.33
N THR A 36 -30.24 27.74 -19.41
CA THR A 36 -31.03 27.33 -18.24
C THR A 36 -32.51 27.35 -18.62
N VAL A 37 -33.33 26.36 -18.23
CA VAL A 37 -34.77 26.57 -17.92
C VAL A 37 -35.24 25.56 -16.87
N THR A 38 -36.08 26.07 -15.98
CA THR A 38 -36.64 25.59 -14.71
C THR A 38 -37.93 24.77 -14.90
N ARG A 39 -38.29 23.96 -13.88
CA ARG A 39 -39.62 23.88 -13.20
C ARG A 39 -40.36 22.52 -13.16
N GLN A 40 -40.50 22.04 -11.93
CA GLN A 40 -41.56 21.29 -11.22
C GLN A 40 -42.78 20.71 -11.97
N GLN A 41 -43.13 19.45 -11.64
CA GLN A 41 -44.36 18.97 -10.94
C GLN A 41 -44.55 17.47 -11.25
N ASN A 42 -44.42 16.55 -10.29
CA ASN A 42 -45.40 16.04 -9.30
C ASN A 42 -46.51 15.10 -9.85
N GLN A 43 -46.45 13.85 -9.36
CA GLN A 43 -47.54 12.89 -9.06
C GLN A 43 -48.37 12.26 -10.19
N HIS A 44 -48.34 10.93 -10.31
CA HIS A 44 -49.44 10.05 -9.84
C HIS A 44 -49.10 8.54 -9.91
N SER A 45 -49.32 7.86 -8.78
CA SER A 45 -49.99 6.56 -8.60
C SER A 45 -49.64 5.38 -9.52
N ARG A 46 -49.11 4.30 -8.93
CA ARG A 46 -49.81 2.99 -8.90
C ARG A 46 -49.21 2.05 -7.85
N LYS A 47 -50.11 1.49 -7.05
CA LYS A 47 -49.91 0.48 -6.00
C LYS A 47 -49.33 -0.81 -6.57
N SER A 48 -48.40 -1.44 -5.86
CA SER A 48 -48.19 -2.89 -5.92
C SER A 48 -47.73 -3.38 -4.54
N THR A 49 -48.68 -3.96 -3.82
CA THR A 49 -48.46 -4.75 -2.62
C THR A 49 -48.08 -6.16 -3.05
N ASN A 50 -46.88 -6.62 -2.70
CA ASN A 50 -46.61 -8.05 -2.58
C ASN A 50 -45.48 -8.28 -1.57
N THR A 51 -45.87 -8.72 -0.40
CA THR A 51 -45.00 -9.27 0.64
C THR A 51 -44.84 -10.77 0.39
N PRO A 52 -43.62 -11.32 0.41
CA PRO A 52 -43.42 -12.71 0.82
C PRO A 52 -42.65 -12.81 2.14
N ARG A 53 -43.07 -13.80 2.93
CA ARG A 53 -42.59 -14.18 4.26
C ARG A 53 -41.11 -14.52 4.31
N LYS A 54 -40.55 -14.26 5.50
CA LYS A 54 -39.31 -14.81 6.09
C LYS A 54 -39.11 -16.31 5.81
N GLN A 55 -37.90 -16.70 5.40
CA GLN A 55 -37.02 -17.66 6.10
C GLN A 55 -35.77 -17.97 5.25
N GLY A 56 -34.60 -17.88 5.88
CA GLY A 56 -33.42 -18.65 5.44
C GLY A 56 -32.11 -17.87 5.31
N VAL A 57 -31.20 -18.13 6.27
CA VAL A 57 -29.76 -18.43 6.09
C VAL A 57 -28.92 -17.42 5.25
N ILE A 58 -27.87 -16.74 5.70
CA ILE A 58 -26.65 -17.19 6.40
C ILE A 58 -26.02 -15.94 7.05
N ALA A 59 -25.64 -16.06 8.32
CA ALA A 59 -24.68 -15.15 8.93
C ALA A 59 -23.29 -15.34 8.28
N LEU A 60 -22.82 -14.39 7.47
CA LEU A 60 -21.39 -14.32 7.13
C LEU A 60 -20.98 -12.88 6.82
N LEU A 61 -19.82 -12.51 7.36
CA LEU A 61 -19.10 -11.24 7.18
C LEU A 61 -19.44 -10.10 8.14
N GLY A 62 -19.83 -10.43 9.37
CA GLY A 62 -19.41 -9.65 10.52
C GLY A 62 -17.95 -9.95 10.87
N ILE A 63 -16.98 -9.49 10.06
CA ILE A 63 -15.58 -9.48 10.51
C ILE A 63 -15.47 -8.38 11.57
N GLN A 64 -15.86 -8.72 12.80
CA GLN A 64 -15.40 -7.99 13.98
C GLN A 64 -13.88 -7.94 13.90
N GLN A 65 -13.32 -6.73 13.76
CA GLN A 65 -11.89 -6.48 13.73
C GLN A 65 -11.27 -6.83 15.09
N LYS A 66 -11.08 -8.12 15.33
CA LYS A 66 -10.33 -8.65 16.45
C LYS A 66 -8.89 -8.22 16.25
N LYS A 67 -8.29 -7.52 17.23
CA LYS A 67 -6.86 -7.20 17.28
C LYS A 67 -6.08 -8.48 16.93
N ARG A 68 -5.50 -8.57 15.73
CA ARG A 68 -4.73 -9.75 15.30
C ARG A 68 -3.35 -9.71 15.96
N LYS A 69 -3.33 -9.99 17.27
CA LYS A 69 -2.13 -10.41 17.97
C LYS A 69 -1.71 -11.74 17.33
N GLY A 70 -0.66 -11.72 16.52
CA GLY A 70 -0.22 -12.90 15.79
C GLY A 70 1.08 -12.64 15.02
N SER A 71 1.76 -13.72 14.69
CA SER A 71 2.92 -13.71 13.80
C SER A 71 2.53 -14.41 12.50
N VAL A 72 3.07 -13.96 11.38
CA VAL A 72 2.83 -14.57 10.07
C VAL A 72 4.14 -14.81 9.35
N ILE A 73 4.17 -15.84 8.50
CA ILE A 73 5.24 -15.98 7.51
C ILE A 73 4.93 -15.07 6.35
N ALA A 74 5.88 -14.21 6.02
CA ALA A 74 5.79 -13.33 4.87
C ALA A 74 7.16 -13.20 4.19
N TYR A 75 7.14 -12.72 2.96
CA TYR A 75 8.28 -12.70 2.06
C TYR A 75 8.56 -11.28 1.60
N HIS A 76 9.84 -10.92 1.53
CA HIS A 76 10.31 -9.64 0.99
C HIS A 76 11.23 -9.90 -0.19
N GLY A 77 10.81 -9.58 -1.41
CA GLY A 77 11.66 -9.66 -2.59
C GLY A 77 12.63 -8.48 -2.68
N THR A 78 13.86 -8.73 -3.11
CA THR A 78 14.89 -7.71 -3.30
C THR A 78 15.77 -8.05 -4.52
N PRO A 79 16.22 -7.06 -5.31
CA PRO A 79 16.80 -7.34 -6.63
C PRO A 79 18.20 -7.97 -6.61
N SER A 80 18.87 -8.06 -5.45
CA SER A 80 20.21 -8.63 -5.37
C SER A 80 20.52 -9.27 -4.02
N THR A 81 21.47 -10.20 -4.02
CA THR A 81 22.07 -10.77 -2.81
C THR A 81 22.74 -9.69 -1.96
N THR A 82 23.40 -8.70 -2.57
CA THR A 82 23.99 -7.55 -1.88
C THR A 82 22.94 -6.79 -1.07
N ASN A 83 21.76 -6.53 -1.64
CA ASN A 83 20.68 -5.85 -0.92
C ASN A 83 20.16 -6.70 0.25
N ALA A 84 20.06 -8.03 0.07
CA ALA A 84 19.68 -8.92 1.17
C ALA A 84 20.70 -8.90 2.31
N GLY A 85 22.00 -8.97 1.99
CA GLY A 85 23.08 -8.83 2.98
C GLY A 85 23.03 -7.47 3.70
N ASP A 86 22.75 -6.40 2.96
CA ASP A 86 22.57 -5.06 3.52
C ASP A 86 21.36 -4.95 4.45
N ILE A 87 20.23 -5.59 4.12
CA ILE A 87 19.06 -5.66 4.99
C ILE A 87 19.39 -6.44 6.27
N ILE A 88 20.10 -7.56 6.13
CA ILE A 88 20.52 -8.39 7.27
C ILE A 88 21.51 -7.67 8.16
N ARG A 89 22.42 -6.85 7.62
CA ARG A 89 23.41 -6.09 8.41
C ARG A 89 22.80 -4.83 9.00
N ASN A 90 22.19 -4.00 8.16
CA ASN A 90 21.83 -2.61 8.50
C ASN A 90 20.33 -2.39 8.70
N GLY A 91 19.49 -3.33 8.27
CA GLY A 91 18.03 -3.25 8.37
C GLY A 91 17.36 -2.81 7.07
N PHE A 92 16.04 -2.75 7.11
CA PHE A 92 15.23 -2.47 5.93
C PHE A 92 15.22 -0.99 5.60
N LEU A 93 15.13 -0.69 4.31
CA LEU A 93 14.79 0.64 3.81
C LEU A 93 13.26 0.77 3.70
N ALA A 94 12.70 1.88 4.14
CA ALA A 94 11.31 2.17 3.87
C ALA A 94 11.15 2.50 2.38
N GLY A 95 10.32 1.73 1.68
CA GLY A 95 9.91 2.02 0.32
C GLY A 95 8.93 3.20 0.27
N THR A 96 8.92 3.87 -0.88
CA THR A 96 8.05 5.00 -1.21
C THR A 96 7.22 4.67 -2.46
N GLY A 97 6.12 5.40 -2.68
CA GLY A 97 5.39 5.37 -3.94
C GLY A 97 4.15 4.49 -4.02
N ASN A 98 3.76 3.84 -2.92
CA ASN A 98 2.67 2.88 -2.93
C ASN A 98 1.37 3.46 -2.38
N ALA A 99 0.25 2.95 -2.90
CA ALA A 99 -1.09 3.32 -2.43
C ALA A 99 -1.36 2.98 -0.95
N LEU A 100 -0.46 2.27 -0.28
CA LEU A 100 -0.58 1.90 1.14
C LEU A 100 0.26 2.79 2.07
N GLY A 101 0.99 3.79 1.53
CA GLY A 101 1.85 4.70 2.28
C GLY A 101 3.34 4.40 2.11
N SER A 102 4.18 4.99 2.97
CA SER A 102 5.61 4.70 3.08
C SER A 102 5.88 3.65 4.17
N GLY A 103 6.75 2.67 3.90
CA GLY A 103 7.01 1.58 4.85
C GLY A 103 7.80 0.41 4.27
N VAL A 104 7.93 -0.65 5.07
CA VAL A 104 8.58 -1.90 4.63
C VAL A 104 7.51 -2.91 4.26
N TYR A 105 7.62 -3.47 3.07
CA TYR A 105 6.61 -4.32 2.44
C TYR A 105 6.96 -5.79 2.54
N PHE A 106 5.97 -6.60 2.87
CA PHE A 106 6.03 -8.04 2.83
C PHE A 106 4.79 -8.57 2.11
N SER A 107 4.88 -9.73 1.48
CA SER A 107 3.71 -10.45 0.98
C SER A 107 3.63 -11.83 1.62
N THR A 108 2.43 -12.27 1.98
CA THR A 108 2.16 -13.66 2.38
C THR A 108 2.12 -14.59 1.17
N ASN A 109 1.99 -14.04 -0.04
CA ASN A 109 2.07 -14.77 -1.31
C ASN A 109 3.52 -14.72 -1.84
N LEU A 110 4.14 -15.90 -1.94
CA LEU A 110 5.52 -16.02 -2.40
C LEU A 110 5.70 -15.56 -3.85
N ALA A 111 4.77 -15.87 -4.75
CA ALA A 111 4.86 -15.48 -6.16
C ALA A 111 4.81 -13.96 -6.32
N GLU A 112 3.93 -13.30 -5.55
CA GLU A 112 3.89 -11.84 -5.50
C GLU A 112 5.21 -11.26 -4.98
N ALA A 113 5.76 -11.80 -3.90
CA ALA A 113 7.05 -11.36 -3.38
C ALA A 113 8.21 -11.54 -4.39
N LYS A 114 8.23 -12.66 -5.11
CA LYS A 114 9.24 -12.94 -6.15
C LYS A 114 9.19 -11.93 -7.29
N SER A 115 8.01 -11.42 -7.65
CA SER A 115 7.88 -10.40 -8.70
C SER A 115 8.72 -9.14 -8.43
N TYR A 116 8.99 -8.83 -7.16
CA TYR A 116 9.85 -7.71 -6.75
C TYR A 116 11.36 -8.01 -6.81
N SER A 117 11.74 -9.26 -7.03
CA SER A 117 13.15 -9.69 -7.05
C SER A 117 13.82 -9.47 -8.43
N ARG A 118 13.12 -8.90 -9.42
CA ARG A 118 13.64 -8.53 -10.75
C ARG A 118 14.46 -9.65 -11.43
N GLY A 119 13.86 -10.82 -11.60
CA GLY A 119 14.51 -11.96 -12.26
C GLY A 119 15.38 -12.75 -11.28
N SER A 120 16.71 -12.58 -11.34
CA SER A 120 17.71 -13.36 -10.58
C SER A 120 18.01 -12.83 -9.17
N GLY A 121 17.16 -11.94 -8.64
CA GLY A 121 17.28 -11.49 -7.26
C GLY A 121 16.91 -12.55 -6.24
N VAL A 122 16.63 -12.11 -5.02
CA VAL A 122 16.39 -13.00 -3.88
C VAL A 122 15.18 -12.54 -3.10
N TYR A 123 14.58 -13.45 -2.35
CA TYR A 123 13.59 -13.10 -1.35
C TYR A 123 14.04 -13.50 0.06
N LEU A 124 13.68 -12.67 1.03
CA LEU A 124 13.83 -12.97 2.45
C LEU A 124 12.55 -13.61 2.95
N LYS A 125 12.65 -14.76 3.58
CA LYS A 125 11.56 -15.37 4.36
C LYS A 125 11.61 -14.82 5.77
N CYS A 126 10.49 -14.26 6.24
CA CYS A 126 10.40 -13.53 7.49
C CYS A 126 9.25 -14.04 8.35
N ILE A 127 9.44 -14.01 9.67
CA ILE A 127 8.37 -14.01 10.64
C ILE A 127 8.06 -12.54 10.95
N VAL A 128 6.83 -12.10 10.68
CA VAL A 128 6.36 -10.74 10.94
C VAL A 128 5.35 -10.78 12.09
N GLN A 129 5.67 -10.13 13.20
CA GLN A 129 4.75 -9.87 14.30
C GLN A 129 3.85 -8.69 13.90
N LEU A 130 2.53 -8.94 13.86
CA LEU A 130 1.57 -7.97 13.34
C LEU A 130 1.28 -6.82 14.31
N GLY A 131 1.41 -7.04 15.61
CA GLY A 131 1.11 -6.04 16.63
C GLY A 131 -0.33 -5.50 16.53
N ARG A 132 -0.50 -4.19 16.65
CA ARG A 132 -1.74 -3.50 16.33
C ARG A 132 -1.87 -3.36 14.82
N SER A 133 -2.56 -4.30 14.20
CA SER A 133 -2.81 -4.30 12.77
C SER A 133 -4.16 -3.68 12.39
N CYS A 134 -4.26 -3.07 11.20
CA CYS A 134 -5.54 -2.77 10.57
C CYS A 134 -5.54 -3.14 9.08
N THR A 135 -6.73 -3.14 8.47
CA THR A 135 -6.92 -3.17 7.02
C THR A 135 -7.26 -1.77 6.51
N TRP A 136 -6.89 -1.44 5.26
CA TRP A 136 -7.27 -0.16 4.67
C TRP A 136 -8.71 -0.21 4.13
N ASP A 137 -9.68 -0.08 5.04
CA ASP A 137 -11.11 -0.07 4.72
C ASP A 137 -11.70 1.35 4.66
N ALA A 138 -13.00 1.45 4.34
CA ALA A 138 -13.71 2.73 4.26
C ALA A 138 -13.69 3.50 5.60
N LYS A 139 -13.69 2.80 6.74
CA LYS A 139 -13.64 3.43 8.06
C LYS A 139 -12.29 4.10 8.28
N ILE A 140 -11.20 3.36 8.07
CA ILE A 140 -9.83 3.89 8.19
C ILE A 140 -9.60 5.03 7.19
N GLN A 141 -10.11 4.91 5.96
CA GLN A 141 -10.04 5.98 4.96
C GLN A 141 -10.77 7.25 5.43
N ASN A 142 -11.97 7.14 5.99
CA ASN A 142 -12.71 8.29 6.52
C ASN A 142 -12.00 8.94 7.71
N GLU A 143 -11.44 8.14 8.63
CA GLU A 143 -10.63 8.64 9.74
C GLU A 143 -9.37 9.37 9.24
N TYR A 144 -8.72 8.85 8.20
CA TYR A 144 -7.57 9.48 7.55
C TYR A 144 -7.94 10.83 6.93
N VAL A 145 -9.02 10.90 6.14
CA VAL A 145 -9.49 12.15 5.52
C VAL A 145 -9.82 13.20 6.59
N LYS A 146 -10.49 12.79 7.68
CA LYS A 146 -10.76 13.68 8.80
C LYS A 146 -9.47 14.17 9.45
N TRP A 147 -8.51 13.27 9.71
CA TRP A 147 -7.23 13.62 10.31
C TRP A 147 -6.43 14.61 9.44
N CYS A 148 -6.38 14.40 8.12
CA CYS A 148 -5.72 15.35 7.21
C CYS A 148 -6.37 16.73 7.23
N ARG A 149 -7.71 16.79 7.27
CA ARG A 149 -8.45 18.06 7.38
C ARG A 149 -8.14 18.77 8.70
N ASP A 150 -8.22 18.05 9.82
CA ASP A 150 -8.00 18.60 11.16
C ASP A 150 -6.55 19.08 11.35
N LYS A 151 -5.60 18.45 10.66
CA LYS A 151 -4.17 18.80 10.72
C LYS A 151 -3.70 19.74 9.60
N ASN A 152 -4.59 20.11 8.67
CA ASN A 152 -4.26 20.86 7.47
C ASN A 152 -3.10 20.25 6.67
N VAL A 153 -3.14 18.93 6.49
CA VAL A 153 -2.10 18.15 5.77
C VAL A 153 -2.65 17.69 4.41
N ILE A 154 -1.83 17.79 3.38
CA ILE A 154 -2.17 17.30 2.04
C ILE A 154 -2.30 15.77 2.09
N GLN A 155 -3.36 15.24 1.48
CA GLN A 155 -3.55 13.79 1.41
C GLN A 155 -2.57 13.16 0.43
N ASP A 156 -1.47 12.63 0.95
CA ASP A 156 -0.47 11.87 0.18
C ASP A 156 -0.05 10.58 0.92
N GLN A 157 0.96 9.90 0.40
CA GLN A 157 1.44 8.63 0.96
C GLN A 157 2.21 8.82 2.27
N ASN A 158 2.86 9.97 2.46
CA ASN A 158 3.57 10.29 3.68
C ASN A 158 2.58 10.63 4.80
N ALA A 159 1.55 11.41 4.49
CA ALA A 159 0.43 11.68 5.37
C ALA A 159 -0.28 10.38 5.79
N ARG A 160 -0.46 9.43 4.88
CA ARG A 160 -1.01 8.10 5.21
C ARG A 160 -0.15 7.37 6.25
N SER A 161 1.16 7.30 6.06
CA SER A 161 2.06 6.66 7.05
C SER A 161 2.10 7.43 8.37
N ALA A 162 2.13 8.76 8.33
CA ALA A 162 2.08 9.60 9.52
C ALA A 162 0.78 9.37 10.32
N PHE A 163 -0.35 9.25 9.63
CA PHE A 163 -1.64 8.91 10.23
C PHE A 163 -1.61 7.54 10.92
N LEU A 164 -1.08 6.50 10.25
CA LEU A 164 -0.98 5.16 10.82
C LEU A 164 -0.08 5.14 12.06
N LEU A 165 1.06 5.83 12.00
CA LEU A 165 1.97 5.98 13.13
C LEU A 165 1.32 6.74 14.29
N HIS A 166 0.58 7.81 14.00
CA HIS A 166 -0.19 8.57 14.98
C HIS A 166 -1.25 7.69 15.69
N LYS A 167 -1.91 6.81 14.94
CA LYS A 167 -2.87 5.81 15.46
C LYS A 167 -2.20 4.62 16.17
N ARG A 168 -0.86 4.60 16.24
CA ARG A 168 -0.05 3.50 16.80
C ARG A 168 -0.33 2.16 16.11
N ILE A 169 -0.58 2.19 14.80
CA ILE A 169 -0.73 0.98 13.97
C ILE A 169 0.67 0.45 13.64
N ASP A 170 0.93 -0.80 14.01
CA ASP A 170 2.20 -1.48 13.77
C ASP A 170 2.28 -2.08 12.36
N THR A 171 1.15 -2.55 11.83
CA THR A 171 1.04 -3.13 10.49
C THR A 171 -0.26 -2.75 9.79
N LEU A 172 -0.17 -2.49 8.49
CA LEU A 172 -1.31 -2.37 7.60
C LEU A 172 -1.39 -3.62 6.72
N GLN A 173 -2.57 -4.22 6.62
CA GLN A 173 -2.83 -5.39 5.78
C GLN A 173 -3.74 -5.01 4.62
N ALA A 174 -3.37 -5.42 3.42
CA ALA A 174 -4.19 -5.29 2.21
C ALA A 174 -3.98 -6.53 1.35
N ASP A 175 -5.00 -7.38 1.24
CA ASP A 175 -4.93 -8.68 0.58
C ASP A 175 -3.76 -9.53 1.12
N SER A 176 -2.80 -9.90 0.27
CA SER A 176 -1.58 -10.61 0.63
C SER A 176 -0.46 -9.71 1.16
N VAL A 177 -0.60 -8.39 1.05
CA VAL A 177 0.46 -7.43 1.40
C VAL A 177 0.34 -6.99 2.86
N ILE A 178 1.49 -6.97 3.53
CA ILE A 178 1.68 -6.44 4.87
C ILE A 178 2.68 -5.29 4.76
N VAL A 179 2.28 -4.12 5.26
CA VAL A 179 3.15 -2.94 5.36
C VAL A 179 3.46 -2.68 6.82
N VAL A 180 4.74 -2.53 7.14
CA VAL A 180 5.18 -1.97 8.42
C VAL A 180 5.41 -0.48 8.21
N PRO A 181 4.52 0.41 8.68
CA PRO A 181 4.59 1.84 8.39
C PRO A 181 5.88 2.45 8.95
N ARG A 182 6.54 3.28 8.16
CA ARG A 182 7.74 4.02 8.57
C ARG A 182 7.73 5.43 7.99
N PRO A 183 8.27 6.42 8.72
CA PRO A 183 8.43 7.76 8.18
C PRO A 183 9.38 7.70 6.98
N GLN A 184 9.07 8.49 5.95
CA GLN A 184 10.02 8.75 4.89
C GLN A 184 10.99 9.84 5.38
N PHE A 185 12.27 9.67 5.06
CA PHE A 185 13.28 10.70 5.26
C PHE A 185 13.66 11.32 3.91
N SER A 186 14.00 12.61 3.92
CA SER A 186 14.41 13.37 2.72
C SER A 186 15.57 12.70 2.00
N ASN A 187 16.46 12.04 2.75
CA ASN A 187 17.45 11.12 2.21
C ASN A 187 17.00 9.67 2.50
N PRO A 188 16.32 9.00 1.54
CA PRO A 188 15.78 7.68 1.77
C PRO A 188 16.88 6.64 1.98
N THR A 189 18.09 6.80 1.43
CA THR A 189 19.20 5.85 1.62
C THR A 189 19.89 5.97 2.98
N ALA A 190 19.73 7.11 3.67
CA ALA A 190 20.37 7.36 4.96
C ALA A 190 19.71 6.62 6.14
N HIS A 191 18.47 6.14 6.00
CA HIS A 191 17.72 5.63 7.15
C HIS A 191 17.26 4.17 6.96
N LYS A 192 18.18 3.24 7.21
CA LYS A 192 17.88 1.81 7.37
C LYS A 192 17.42 1.53 8.79
N VAL A 193 16.40 0.68 8.96
CA VAL A 193 15.80 0.39 10.28
C VAL A 193 15.72 -1.11 10.55
N LYS A 194 16.19 -1.51 11.74
CA LYS A 194 15.94 -2.84 12.28
C LYS A 194 14.52 -2.91 12.84
N LEU A 195 13.66 -3.65 12.15
CA LEU A 195 12.30 -3.87 12.58
C LEU A 195 12.28 -4.94 13.67
N ARG A 196 12.11 -4.55 14.95
CA ARG A 196 12.04 -5.51 16.08
C ARG A 196 10.93 -6.55 15.90
N GLN A 197 9.86 -6.18 15.20
CA GLN A 197 8.72 -7.04 14.88
C GLN A 197 8.96 -7.98 13.69
N VAL A 198 10.14 -7.97 13.06
CA VAL A 198 10.45 -8.81 11.89
C VAL A 198 11.71 -9.63 12.15
N LYS A 199 11.60 -10.95 12.03
CA LYS A 199 12.73 -11.87 12.08
C LYS A 199 12.94 -12.51 10.72
N ILE A 200 14.09 -12.27 10.10
CA ILE A 200 14.51 -12.97 8.88
C ILE A 200 14.94 -14.39 9.27
N ILE A 201 14.38 -15.40 8.61
CA ILE A 201 14.66 -16.82 8.88
C ILE A 201 15.36 -17.54 7.71
N GLY A 202 15.47 -16.88 6.55
CA GLY A 202 16.26 -17.37 5.44
C GLY A 202 16.24 -16.43 4.25
N VAL A 203 17.22 -16.58 3.38
CA VAL A 203 17.29 -15.91 2.08
C VAL A 203 17.36 -16.98 1.00
N TYR A 204 16.60 -16.77 -0.07
CA TYR A 204 16.39 -17.74 -1.13
C TYR A 204 16.50 -17.05 -2.48
N ARG A 205 17.07 -17.73 -3.47
CA ARG A 205 17.03 -17.24 -4.85
C ARG A 205 15.59 -17.26 -5.38
N ALA A 206 15.20 -16.20 -6.09
CA ALA A 206 13.83 -16.07 -6.57
C ALA A 206 13.51 -17.03 -7.73
N ASP A 207 14.51 -17.38 -8.53
CA ASP A 207 14.41 -18.23 -9.72
C ASP A 207 14.19 -19.71 -9.40
N ASN A 208 14.89 -20.26 -8.39
CA ASN A 208 14.91 -21.69 -8.11
C ASN A 208 14.63 -22.09 -6.65
N ASP A 209 14.27 -21.14 -5.79
CA ASP A 209 13.98 -21.36 -4.36
C ASP A 209 15.13 -21.98 -3.55
N GLN A 210 16.36 -21.93 -4.07
CA GLN A 210 17.53 -22.41 -3.36
C GLN A 210 17.85 -21.45 -2.20
N LYS A 211 17.92 -21.99 -0.98
CA LYS A 211 18.39 -21.24 0.20
C LYS A 211 19.87 -20.90 0.04
N ILE A 212 20.21 -19.65 0.33
CA ILE A 212 21.59 -19.14 0.28
C ILE A 212 22.01 -18.53 1.62
N ARG A 213 23.33 -18.46 1.84
CA ARG A 213 23.93 -17.68 2.92
C ARG A 213 24.37 -16.33 2.37
N VAL A 214 24.15 -15.28 3.15
CA VAL A 214 24.43 -13.88 2.81
C VAL A 214 25.05 -13.18 3.99
#